data_AF-A0A852T8M9-F1
#
_entry.id   AF-A0A852T8M9-F1
#
_cell.length_a   1.000
_cell.length_b   1.000
_cell.length_c   1.000
_cell.angle_alpha   90.00
_cell.angle_beta   90.00
_cell.angle_gamma   90.00
#
_symmetry.space_group_name_H-M   'P 1'
#
loop_
_entity.id
_entity.type
_entity.pdbx_description
1 polymer ?
#
loop_
_entity_poly.entity_id
_entity_poly.type
_entity_poly.pdbx_seq_one_letter_code
_entity_poly.pdbx_strand_id
1 'polypeptide(L)' 'MKTNEKKLTVVGTDIEEVKRLNNQSGLSYNQVKQLLAKKYANKSQPSE' A
#
# COMPACT_ATOMS: atom_id res chain seq x y z
N MET A 1 -15.48 -22.46 -21.79
CA MET A 1 -15.48 -21.18 -21.04
C MET A 1 -14.64 -21.38 -19.80
N LYS A 2 -13.61 -20.57 -19.56
CA LYS A 2 -12.90 -20.59 -18.27
C LYS A 2 -13.78 -19.86 -17.27
N THR A 3 -14.37 -20.59 -16.32
CA THR A 3 -15.05 -19.99 -15.18
C THR A 3 -13.98 -19.29 -14.34
N ASN A 4 -13.99 -17.96 -14.34
CA ASN A 4 -13.16 -17.18 -13.42
C ASN A 4 -13.72 -17.37 -12.01
N GLU A 5 -13.34 -18.47 -11.36
CA GLU A 5 -13.68 -18.71 -9.97
C GLU A 5 -13.05 -17.61 -9.12
N LYS A 6 -13.90 -16.79 -8.50
CA LYS A 6 -13.44 -15.74 -7.59
C LYS A 6 -12.69 -16.40 -6.43
N LYS A 7 -11.49 -15.88 -6.13
CA LYS A 7 -10.70 -16.33 -4.99
C LYS A 7 -11.26 -15.70 -3.73
N LEU A 8 -12.20 -16.40 -3.09
CA LEU A 8 -12.82 -15.97 -1.84
C LEU A 8 -12.11 -16.57 -0.63
N THR A 9 -12.01 -15.82 0.45
CA THR A 9 -11.66 -16.37 1.77
C THR A 9 -12.81 -17.18 2.36
N VAL A 10 -12.58 -17.89 3.47
CA VAL A 10 -13.62 -18.64 4.20
C VAL A 10 -14.80 -17.74 4.61
N VAL A 11 -14.54 -16.45 4.84
CA VAL A 11 -15.55 -15.45 5.19
C VAL A 11 -16.11 -14.69 3.98
N GLY A 12 -15.78 -15.11 2.74
CA GLY A 12 -16.34 -14.57 1.50
C GLY A 12 -15.62 -13.33 0.94
N THR A 13 -14.44 -12.98 1.44
CA THR A 13 -13.69 -11.81 0.93
C THR A 13 -13.02 -12.13 -0.41
N ASP A 14 -13.26 -11.30 -1.43
CA ASP A 14 -12.61 -11.41 -2.75
C ASP A 14 -11.16 -10.91 -2.69
N ILE A 15 -10.21 -11.84 -2.80
CA ILE A 15 -8.78 -11.57 -2.68
C ILE A 15 -8.27 -10.70 -3.84
N GLU A 16 -8.80 -10.89 -5.05
CA GLU A 16 -8.32 -10.13 -6.21
C GLU A 16 -8.80 -8.68 -6.15
N GLU A 17 -10.01 -8.45 -5.63
CA GLU A 17 -10.52 -7.11 -5.38
C GLU A 17 -9.72 -6.39 -4.27
N VAL A 18 -9.39 -7.08 -3.17
CA VAL A 18 -8.57 -6.50 -2.10
C VAL A 18 -7.18 -6.07 -2.63
N LYS A 19 -6.54 -6.90 -3.47
CA LYS A 19 -5.25 -6.53 -4.08
C LYS A 19 -5.39 -5.30 -4.98
N ARG A 20 -6.45 -5.23 -5.79
CA ARG A 20 -6.74 -4.09 -6.66
C ARG A 20 -6.90 -2.81 -5.83
N LEU A 21 -7.67 -2.86 -4.75
CA LEU A 21 -7.89 -1.74 -3.84
C LEU A 21 -6.61 -1.33 -3.11
N ASN A 22 -5.81 -2.28 -2.62
CA ASN A 22 -4.52 -2.00 -1.97
C ASN A 22 -3.55 -1.28 -2.90
N ASN A 23 -3.48 -1.69 -4.18
CA ASN A 23 -2.67 -1.00 -5.19
C ASN A 23 -3.17 0.43 -5.49
N GLN A 24 -4.46 0.71 -5.27
CA GLN A 24 -5.07 2.04 -5.46
C GLN A 24 -5.10 2.88 -4.18
N SER A 25 -4.67 2.34 -3.04
CA SER A 25 -4.77 3.01 -1.73
C SER A 25 -3.64 4.00 -1.44
N GLY A 26 -2.71 4.19 -2.39
CA GLY A 26 -1.57 5.09 -2.25
C GLY A 26 -0.41 4.46 -1.48
N LEU A 27 0.33 5.29 -0.74
CA LEU A 27 1.54 4.84 -0.06
C LEU A 27 1.20 3.96 1.14
N SER A 28 1.92 2.84 1.26
CA SER A 28 1.90 2.04 2.47
C SER A 28 2.43 2.84 3.67
N TYR A 29 2.02 2.43 4.86
CA TYR A 29 2.53 2.98 6.12
C TYR A 29 4.06 3.06 6.16
N ASN A 30 4.75 2.00 5.73
CA ASN A 30 6.23 1.97 5.72
C ASN A 30 6.83 2.98 4.75
N GLN A 31 6.22 3.17 3.58
CA GLN A 31 6.66 4.18 2.62
C GLN A 31 6.45 5.59 3.17
N VAL A 32 5.29 5.87 3.79
CA VAL A 32 5.03 7.15 4.47
C VAL A 32 6.06 7.38 5.58
N LYS A 33 6.33 6.38 6.42
CA LYS A 33 7.33 6.45 7.49
C LYS A 33 8.72 6.82 6.96
N GLN A 34 9.15 6.19 5.85
CA GLN A 34 10.42 6.50 5.21
C GLN A 34 10.46 7.92 4.64
N LEU A 35 9.38 8.37 3.98
CA LEU A 35 9.29 9.74 3.45
C LEU A 35 9.34 10.78 4.57
N LEU A 36 8.63 10.54 5.66
CA LEU A 36 8.67 11.41 6.84
C LEU A 36 10.09 11.45 7.42
N ALA A 37 10.72 10.29 7.62
CA ALA A 37 12.10 10.23 8.12
C ALA A 37 13.07 11.04 7.24
N LYS A 38 12.99 10.90 5.90
CA LYS A 38 13.79 11.70 4.96
C LYS A 38 13.49 13.20 5.07
N LYS A 39 12.20 13.57 5.14
CA LYS A 39 11.78 14.98 5.26
C LYS A 39 12.31 15.62 6.53
N TYR A 40 12.33 14.91 7.66
CA TYR A 40 12.85 15.43 8.92
C TYR A 40 14.38 15.42 8.97
N ALA A 41 15.04 14.37 8.48
CA ALA A 41 16.50 14.34 8.37
C ALA A 41 17.04 15.52 7.53
N ASN A 42 16.39 15.83 6.41
CA ASN A 42 16.78 16.95 5.55
C ASN A 42 16.49 18.32 6.18
N LYS A 43 15.50 18.43 7.09
CA LYS A 43 15.23 19.67 7.84
C LYS A 43 16.22 19.91 8.98
N SER A 44 16.91 18.88 9.43
CA SER A 44 17.91 18.95 10.50
C SER A 44 19.31 19.26 9.99
N GLN A 45 19.51 19.43 8.68
CA GLN A 45 20.75 19.96 8.11
C GLN A 45 20.55 21.46 7.86
N PRO A 46 21.31 22.35 8.51
CA PRO A 46 21.35 23.76 8.11
C PRO A 46 21.76 23.82 6.64
N SER A 47 21.03 24.57 5.82
CA SER A 47 21.56 25.03 4.54
C SER A 47 22.79 25.88 4.84
N GLU A 48 23.98 25.38 4.49
CA GLU A 48 25.19 26.20 4.39
C GLU A 48 24.99 27.37 3.41
#